data_AF-A0A7T5RJK6-F1
#
_entry.id   AF-A0A7T5RJK6-F1
#
_cell.length_a   1.000
_cell.length_b   1.000
_cell.length_c   1.000
_cell.angle_alpha   90.00
_cell.angle_beta   90.00
_cell.angle_gamma   90.00
#
_symmetry.space_group_name_H-M   'P 1'
#
loop_
_entity.id
_entity.type
_entity.pdbx_description
1 polymer ?
#
loop_
_entity_poly.entity_id
_entity_poly.type
_entity_poly.pdbx_seq_one_letter_code
_entity_poly.pdbx_strand_id
1 'polypeptide(L)'
;MVKPQPSIKTDWVGIIGHAVWIFFWGGFYLIWGYWKWHTAEFGSPEWMFDNIAHALFAFAGSINLIYEINYFRPAALSTSPIRRAFIIWAVVPLVIIILAVLWELGEAYHDARRLTLAQLQKGDPDTTIDILIAVFFSFLGVWAYSLFRSYRVRKNPNVALETKIAEYSIRRGSWKEEKRTLRALRREIIILQREQTKELPQVAISRRRMPVGLSAFRIALAVPFIFVVSDHPYIALIISVLAGLSDWLDGILARSWNTASRLGAVLDPLADKVFYFTALVGLRQFIPHYLFYFLMAGNSVEIFLAAIRFMPGYSPEANQFGKIKVRFHYTAISTLLFGIFLESHIVQTLGIMLALIAIPFSWKSLYEHYRNRRGD
;
A
#
# COMPACT_ATOMS: atom_id res chain seq x y z
N MET A 1 -17.09 39.26 12.04
CA MET A 1 -16.56 38.73 13.31
C MET A 1 -15.78 37.46 13.03
N VAL A 2 -14.45 37.55 13.10
CA VAL A 2 -13.52 36.42 13.01
C VAL A 2 -13.82 35.49 14.18
N LYS A 3 -14.22 34.24 13.93
CA LYS A 3 -14.32 33.25 15.01
C LYS A 3 -12.93 33.07 15.60
N PRO A 4 -12.78 32.99 16.94
CA PRO A 4 -11.50 32.67 17.52
C PRO A 4 -11.00 31.35 16.94
N GLN A 5 -9.69 31.32 16.62
CA GLN A 5 -8.93 30.08 16.45
C GLN A 5 -9.41 29.07 17.52
N PRO A 6 -9.61 27.78 17.18
CA PRO A 6 -9.98 26.80 18.18
C PRO A 6 -9.01 26.96 19.34
N SER A 7 -9.56 27.30 20.52
CA SER A 7 -8.78 27.46 21.74
C SER A 7 -7.85 26.27 21.84
N ILE A 8 -6.59 26.53 22.18
CA ILE A 8 -5.58 25.55 22.56
C ILE A 8 -6.12 24.78 23.80
N LYS A 9 -7.15 23.96 23.61
CA LYS A 9 -7.39 22.82 24.46
C LYS A 9 -6.25 21.92 24.08
N THR A 10 -5.26 21.85 24.98
CA THR A 10 -4.08 21.00 24.89
C THR A 10 -4.44 19.73 24.14
N ASP A 11 -4.02 19.68 22.87
CA ASP A 11 -4.21 18.52 22.03
C ASP A 11 -3.24 17.47 22.55
N TRP A 12 -3.62 16.82 23.65
CA TRP A 12 -2.80 15.80 24.29
C TRP A 12 -2.49 14.68 23.29
N VAL A 13 -3.33 14.44 22.28
CA VAL A 13 -3.06 13.46 21.23
C VAL A 13 -1.94 13.93 20.31
N GLY A 14 -1.97 15.21 19.88
CA GLY A 14 -0.86 15.82 19.12
C GLY A 14 0.43 15.92 19.95
N ILE A 15 0.36 16.37 21.21
CA ILE A 15 1.52 16.51 22.10
C ILE A 15 2.13 15.14 22.42
N ILE A 16 1.31 14.13 22.74
CA ILE A 16 1.77 12.75 22.94
C ILE A 16 2.29 12.18 21.63
N GLY A 17 1.66 12.46 20.49
CA GLY A 17 2.13 12.05 19.17
C GLY A 17 3.52 12.61 18.85
N HIS A 18 3.72 13.91 19.03
CA HIS A 18 5.02 14.57 18.87
C HIS A 18 6.04 14.11 19.90
N ALA A 19 5.65 13.94 21.17
CA ALA A 19 6.54 13.45 22.22
C ALA A 19 6.97 12.01 21.94
N VAL A 20 6.05 11.12 21.54
CA VAL A 20 6.37 9.77 21.07
C VAL A 20 7.27 9.82 19.85
N TRP A 21 7.03 10.74 18.90
CA TRP A 21 7.89 10.90 17.73
C TRP A 21 9.30 11.34 18.13
N ILE A 22 9.44 12.35 19.00
CA ILE A 22 10.73 12.86 19.50
C ILE A 22 11.44 11.80 20.35
N PHE A 23 10.70 11.05 21.19
CA PHE A 23 11.27 10.00 22.04
C PHE A 23 11.64 8.75 21.24
N PHE A 24 10.86 8.42 20.20
CA PHE A 24 11.19 7.39 19.24
C PHE A 24 12.45 7.80 18.48
N TRP A 25 12.53 8.99 17.88
CA TRP A 25 13.73 9.48 17.19
C TRP A 25 14.96 9.62 18.09
N GLY A 26 14.80 10.19 19.29
CA GLY A 26 15.88 10.36 20.24
C GLY A 26 16.38 9.03 20.78
N GLY A 27 15.47 8.13 21.18
CA GLY A 27 15.82 6.79 21.63
C GLY A 27 16.41 5.92 20.53
N PHE A 28 15.88 6.03 19.32
CA PHE A 28 16.32 5.28 18.15
C PHE A 28 17.71 5.73 17.70
N TYR A 29 17.98 7.03 17.56
CA TYR A 29 19.33 7.53 17.27
C TYR A 29 20.35 7.14 18.36
N LEU A 30 19.95 7.17 19.63
CA LEU A 30 20.83 6.82 20.77
C LEU A 30 21.10 5.31 20.89
N ILE A 31 20.13 4.46 20.58
CA ILE A 31 20.29 3.00 20.60
C ILE A 31 21.05 2.54 19.34
N TRP A 32 20.68 3.07 18.18
CA TRP A 32 21.15 2.61 16.88
C TRP A 32 22.57 3.08 16.56
N GLY A 33 22.92 4.32 16.92
CA GLY A 33 24.27 4.86 16.75
C GLY A 33 25.33 4.22 17.67
N TYR A 34 24.93 3.54 18.75
CA TYR A 34 25.85 3.00 19.76
C TYR A 34 26.22 1.52 19.53
N TRP A 35 25.37 0.75 18.84
CA TRP A 35 25.47 -0.73 18.80
C TRP A 35 26.16 -1.34 17.56
N LYS A 36 26.72 -0.53 16.64
CA LYS A 36 27.49 -0.98 15.47
C LYS A 36 26.75 -1.95 14.51
N TRP A 37 25.44 -1.79 14.33
CA TRP A 37 24.64 -2.68 13.47
C TRP A 37 24.92 -2.55 11.97
N HIS A 38 25.59 -1.49 11.51
CA HIS A 38 26.17 -1.35 10.16
C HIS A 38 27.23 -2.43 9.79
N THR A 39 27.53 -3.35 10.70
CA THR A 39 28.40 -4.51 10.46
C THR A 39 27.67 -5.84 10.60
N ALA A 40 26.34 -5.81 10.78
CA ALA A 40 25.53 -7.01 10.92
C ALA A 40 25.55 -7.83 9.62
N GLU A 41 25.77 -9.14 9.74
CA GLU A 41 25.72 -10.01 8.58
C GLU A 41 24.28 -10.12 8.07
N PHE A 42 24.12 -10.13 6.75
CA PHE A 42 22.82 -10.29 6.11
C PHE A 42 22.05 -11.50 6.65
N GLY A 43 20.83 -11.29 7.14
CA GLY A 43 19.98 -12.35 7.72
C GLY A 43 20.25 -12.66 9.20
N SER A 44 21.20 -11.99 9.85
CA SER A 44 21.42 -12.09 11.29
C SER A 44 20.24 -11.47 12.09
N PRO A 45 20.07 -11.82 13.39
CA PRO A 45 19.10 -11.16 14.26
C PRO A 45 19.27 -9.64 14.32
N GLU A 46 20.52 -9.17 14.30
CA GLU A 46 20.88 -7.75 14.30
C GLU A 46 20.42 -7.07 13.01
N TRP A 47 20.68 -7.70 11.86
CA TRP A 47 20.18 -7.26 10.55
C TRP A 47 18.65 -7.24 10.49
N MET A 48 17.98 -8.28 10.99
CA MET A 48 16.51 -8.31 11.06
C MET A 48 15.95 -7.20 11.95
N PHE A 49 16.60 -6.91 13.07
CA PHE A 49 16.17 -5.85 13.99
C PHE A 49 16.27 -4.47 13.32
N ASP A 50 17.33 -4.24 12.56
CA ASP A 50 17.57 -3.06 11.73
C ASP A 50 16.46 -2.85 10.68
N ASN A 51 16.13 -3.91 9.96
CA ASN A 51 15.07 -3.92 8.94
C ASN A 51 13.68 -3.66 9.56
N ILE A 52 13.39 -4.22 10.76
CA ILE A 52 12.16 -3.95 11.52
C ILE A 52 12.10 -2.47 11.93
N ALA A 53 13.24 -1.90 12.28
CA ALA A 53 13.39 -0.50 12.61
C ALA A 53 13.02 0.41 11.42
N HIS A 54 13.55 0.16 10.22
CA HIS A 54 13.16 0.86 8.98
C HIS A 54 11.66 0.70 8.65
N ALA A 55 11.12 -0.50 8.84
CA ALA A 55 9.70 -0.78 8.65
C ALA A 55 8.80 0.06 9.58
N LEU A 56 9.12 0.08 10.87
CA LEU A 56 8.39 0.85 11.88
C LEU A 56 8.51 2.35 11.62
N PHE A 57 9.71 2.82 11.28
CA PHE A 57 9.97 4.21 10.91
C PHE A 57 9.04 4.64 9.76
N ALA A 58 9.04 3.88 8.67
CA ALA A 58 8.27 4.26 7.50
C ALA A 58 6.75 4.17 7.71
N PHE A 59 6.29 3.14 8.43
CA PHE A 59 4.88 2.96 8.74
C PHE A 59 4.34 4.05 9.67
N ALA A 60 4.98 4.23 10.83
CA ALA A 60 4.57 5.22 11.82
C ALA A 60 4.79 6.64 11.31
N GLY A 61 5.91 6.88 10.62
CA GLY A 61 6.23 8.16 9.97
C GLY A 61 5.18 8.57 8.95
N SER A 62 4.67 7.63 8.15
CA SER A 62 3.58 7.91 7.21
C SER A 62 2.29 8.30 7.89
N ILE A 63 1.89 7.58 8.95
CA ILE A 63 0.69 7.90 9.72
C ILE A 63 0.82 9.27 10.39
N ASN A 64 1.99 9.55 10.98
CA ASN A 64 2.26 10.82 11.63
C ASN A 64 2.26 11.97 10.63
N LEU A 65 2.97 11.84 9.50
CA LEU A 65 2.99 12.87 8.47
C LEU A 65 1.59 13.17 7.92
N ILE A 66 0.74 12.15 7.77
CA ILE A 66 -0.67 12.37 7.42
C ILE A 66 -1.38 13.15 8.53
N TYR A 67 -1.15 12.82 9.81
CA TYR A 67 -1.71 13.55 10.96
C TYR A 67 -1.30 15.03 10.94
N GLU A 68 0.01 15.30 10.82
CA GLU A 68 0.59 16.65 10.68
C GLU A 68 -0.04 17.46 9.56
N ILE A 69 -0.17 16.86 8.37
CA ILE A 69 -0.76 17.53 7.21
C ILE A 69 -2.24 17.85 7.47
N ASN A 70 -2.98 16.94 8.12
CA ASN A 70 -4.38 17.19 8.50
C ASN A 70 -4.51 18.29 9.58
N TYR A 71 -3.55 18.38 10.49
CA TYR A 71 -3.59 19.31 11.63
C TYR A 71 -3.11 20.72 11.24
N PHE A 72 -1.90 20.84 10.67
CA PHE A 72 -1.27 22.12 10.35
C PHE A 72 -1.63 22.67 8.97
N ARG A 73 -1.99 21.80 8.01
CA ARG A 73 -2.33 22.22 6.63
C ARG A 73 -3.66 21.64 6.14
N PRO A 74 -4.78 21.81 6.89
CA PRO A 74 -6.08 21.30 6.46
C PRO A 74 -6.52 21.87 5.11
N ALA A 75 -6.13 23.11 4.79
CA ALA A 75 -6.40 23.75 3.50
C ALA A 75 -5.68 23.07 2.31
N ALA A 76 -4.52 22.45 2.53
CA ALA A 76 -3.80 21.72 1.48
C ALA A 76 -4.58 20.48 1.01
N LEU A 77 -5.32 19.85 1.93
CA LEU A 77 -6.12 18.66 1.67
C LEU A 77 -7.57 18.95 1.28
N SER A 78 -8.09 20.15 1.53
CA SER A 78 -9.51 20.49 1.36
C SER A 78 -9.91 20.99 -0.04
N THR A 79 -8.93 21.26 -0.90
CA THR A 79 -9.19 21.91 -2.20
C THR A 79 -9.73 20.96 -3.28
N SER A 80 -9.33 19.68 -3.28
CA SER A 80 -9.79 18.65 -4.22
C SER A 80 -9.53 17.23 -3.70
N PRO A 81 -10.46 16.27 -3.88
CA PRO A 81 -10.24 14.86 -3.56
C PRO A 81 -9.01 14.26 -4.25
N ILE A 82 -8.71 14.70 -5.48
CA ILE A 82 -7.54 14.24 -6.25
C ILE A 82 -6.26 14.77 -5.62
N ARG A 83 -6.24 16.06 -5.25
CA ARG A 83 -5.08 16.68 -4.60
C ARG A 83 -4.81 16.03 -3.23
N ARG A 84 -5.86 15.75 -2.47
CA ARG A 84 -5.77 15.01 -1.21
C ARG A 84 -5.18 13.63 -1.41
N ALA A 85 -5.68 12.88 -2.40
CA ALA A 85 -5.17 11.56 -2.72
C ALA A 85 -3.71 11.61 -3.20
N PHE A 86 -3.35 12.58 -4.05
CA PHE A 86 -1.97 12.80 -4.47
C PHE A 86 -1.04 13.12 -3.29
N ILE A 87 -1.45 14.01 -2.38
CA ILE A 87 -0.65 14.33 -1.19
C ILE A 87 -0.46 13.09 -0.31
N ILE A 88 -1.54 12.35 -0.03
CA ILE A 88 -1.49 11.18 0.87
C ILE A 88 -0.75 10.00 0.24
N TRP A 89 -0.91 9.74 -1.06
CA TRP A 89 -0.41 8.52 -1.71
C TRP A 89 0.85 8.72 -2.53
N ALA A 90 1.23 9.95 -2.88
CA ALA A 90 2.46 10.24 -3.59
C ALA A 90 3.44 11.03 -2.72
N VAL A 91 2.99 12.14 -2.12
CA VAL A 91 3.89 13.03 -1.38
C VAL A 91 4.34 12.39 -0.06
N VAL A 92 3.42 11.78 0.70
CA VAL A 92 3.78 11.15 1.99
C VAL A 92 4.81 10.02 1.82
N PRO A 93 4.59 9.01 0.95
CA PRO A 93 5.62 7.99 0.69
C PRO A 93 6.92 8.61 0.17
N LEU A 94 6.85 9.58 -0.75
CA LEU A 94 8.06 10.24 -1.28
C LEU A 94 8.88 10.92 -0.19
N VAL A 95 8.25 11.61 0.76
CA VAL A 95 8.95 12.25 1.88
C VAL A 95 9.63 11.20 2.75
N ILE A 96 8.95 10.09 3.05
CA ILE A 96 9.55 8.99 3.83
C ILE A 96 10.72 8.34 3.09
N ILE A 97 10.61 8.16 1.77
CA ILE A 97 11.70 7.63 0.94
C ILE A 97 12.90 8.57 0.95
N ILE A 98 12.67 9.88 0.80
CA ILE A 98 13.75 10.89 0.87
C ILE A 98 14.42 10.83 2.24
N LEU A 99 13.65 10.71 3.33
CA LEU A 99 14.22 10.59 4.68
C LEU A 99 15.02 9.30 4.86
N ALA A 100 14.55 8.18 4.33
CA ALA A 100 15.30 6.92 4.35
C ALA A 100 16.61 7.04 3.55
N VAL A 101 16.58 7.61 2.34
CA VAL A 101 17.79 7.84 1.55
C VAL A 101 18.77 8.79 2.26
N LEU A 102 18.27 9.86 2.88
CA LEU A 102 19.12 10.79 3.64
C LEU A 102 19.75 10.11 4.87
N TRP A 103 19.05 9.17 5.50
CA TRP A 103 19.56 8.35 6.59
C TRP A 103 20.73 7.49 6.11
N GLU A 104 20.51 6.68 5.06
CA GLU A 104 21.55 5.83 4.45
C GLU A 104 22.77 6.65 4.01
N LEU A 105 22.56 7.83 3.42
CA LEU A 105 23.65 8.74 3.05
C LEU A 105 24.41 9.26 4.27
N GLY A 106 23.72 9.50 5.37
CA GLY A 106 24.30 9.92 6.64
C GLY A 106 25.16 8.82 7.27
N GLU A 107 24.69 7.57 7.23
CA GLU A 107 25.42 6.40 7.69
C GLU A 107 26.64 6.14 6.81
N ALA A 108 26.47 6.11 5.49
CA ALA A 108 27.58 6.00 4.54
C ALA A 108 28.64 7.10 4.75
N TYR A 109 28.22 8.33 5.07
CA TYR A 109 29.13 9.43 5.40
C TYR A 109 29.87 9.21 6.72
N HIS A 110 29.19 8.70 7.75
CA HIS A 110 29.79 8.38 9.04
C HIS A 110 30.81 7.26 8.91
N ASP A 111 30.47 6.21 8.17
CA ASP A 111 31.30 5.04 7.95
C ASP A 111 32.46 5.32 7.00
N ALA A 112 32.30 6.23 6.04
CA ALA A 112 33.40 6.68 5.19
C ALA A 112 34.53 7.37 5.95
N ARG A 113 34.28 7.86 7.17
CA ARG A 113 35.33 8.37 8.05
C ARG A 113 36.09 7.26 8.80
N ARG A 114 35.63 6.01 8.72
CA ARG A 114 36.14 4.85 9.47
C ARG A 114 36.55 3.66 8.59
N LEU A 115 36.00 3.54 7.38
CA LEU A 115 36.17 2.41 6.46
C LEU A 115 36.90 2.81 5.17
N THR A 116 37.48 1.83 4.48
CA THR A 116 38.21 2.03 3.20
C THR A 116 37.25 2.16 2.01
N LEU A 117 37.70 2.80 0.91
CA LEU A 117 36.89 3.00 -0.31
C LEU A 117 36.33 1.68 -0.90
N ALA A 118 37.07 0.57 -0.75
CA ALA A 118 36.64 -0.75 -1.21
C ALA A 118 35.53 -1.37 -0.33
N GLN A 119 35.49 -1.04 0.96
CA GLN A 119 34.42 -1.43 1.88
C GLN A 119 33.15 -0.59 1.63
N LEU A 120 33.30 0.68 1.25
CA LEU A 120 32.21 1.57 0.83
C LEU A 120 31.62 1.21 -0.56
N GLN A 121 32.43 0.68 -1.48
CA GLN A 121 32.00 0.32 -2.84
C GLN A 121 31.32 -1.04 -2.95
N LYS A 122 31.38 -1.88 -1.92
CA LYS A 122 30.40 -2.95 -1.72
C LYS A 122 29.09 -2.29 -1.29
N GLY A 123 28.36 -1.71 -2.25
CA GLY A 123 27.00 -1.24 -2.01
C GLY A 123 26.18 -2.40 -1.47
N ASP A 124 25.91 -2.37 -0.17
CA ASP A 124 25.38 -3.52 0.53
C ASP A 124 23.93 -3.77 0.03
N PRO A 125 23.57 -5.03 -0.28
CA PRO A 125 22.18 -5.45 -0.33
C PRO A 125 21.33 -4.86 0.80
N ASP A 126 21.90 -4.64 1.99
CA ASP A 126 21.32 -3.98 3.16
C ASP A 126 20.68 -2.62 2.85
N THR A 127 21.47 -1.59 2.52
CA THR A 127 20.98 -0.24 2.15
C THR A 127 19.86 -0.27 1.12
N THR A 128 19.97 -1.17 0.13
CA THR A 128 18.91 -1.29 -0.88
C THR A 128 17.63 -1.87 -0.29
N ILE A 129 17.76 -2.86 0.60
CA ILE A 129 16.63 -3.50 1.28
C ILE A 129 16.02 -2.55 2.31
N ASP A 130 16.79 -1.76 3.03
CA ASP A 130 16.27 -0.77 3.99
C ASP A 130 15.44 0.30 3.30
N ILE A 131 15.92 0.80 2.16
CA ILE A 131 15.14 1.72 1.32
C ILE A 131 13.88 1.03 0.81
N LEU A 132 13.95 -0.22 0.34
CA LEU A 132 12.78 -0.94 -0.18
C LEU A 132 11.74 -1.24 0.91
N ILE A 133 12.19 -1.59 2.11
CA ILE A 133 11.34 -1.79 3.29
C ILE A 133 10.69 -0.46 3.67
N ALA A 134 11.46 0.62 3.72
CA ALA A 134 10.92 1.94 4.01
C ALA A 134 9.87 2.36 2.96
N VAL A 135 10.13 2.11 1.67
CA VAL A 135 9.15 2.31 0.60
C VAL A 135 7.88 1.51 0.91
N PHE A 136 7.98 0.19 1.07
CA PHE A 136 6.84 -0.69 1.26
C PHE A 136 6.00 -0.30 2.51
N PHE A 137 6.65 -0.11 3.66
CA PHE A 137 5.98 0.21 4.91
C PHE A 137 5.43 1.63 4.93
N SER A 138 5.97 2.57 4.14
CA SER A 138 5.37 3.89 3.97
C SER A 138 4.00 3.80 3.28
N PHE A 139 3.90 3.01 2.20
CA PHE A 139 2.64 2.74 1.53
C PHE A 139 1.68 1.94 2.42
N LEU A 140 2.19 0.99 3.22
CA LEU A 140 1.39 0.25 4.18
C LEU A 140 0.81 1.16 5.27
N GLY A 141 1.59 2.14 5.76
CA GLY A 141 1.14 3.15 6.72
C GLY A 141 0.04 4.05 6.15
N VAL A 142 0.21 4.52 4.91
CA VAL A 142 -0.82 5.27 4.18
C VAL A 142 -2.11 4.45 4.00
N TRP A 143 -1.97 3.17 3.66
CA TRP A 143 -3.09 2.26 3.50
C TRP A 143 -3.82 2.00 4.83
N ALA A 144 -3.08 1.70 5.90
CA ALA A 144 -3.61 1.50 7.25
C ALA A 144 -4.36 2.73 7.74
N TYR A 145 -3.80 3.93 7.56
CA TYR A 145 -4.50 5.19 7.83
C TYR A 145 -5.80 5.30 7.03
N SER A 146 -5.76 4.97 5.74
CA SER A 146 -6.93 5.06 4.85
C SER A 146 -8.04 4.09 5.25
N LEU A 147 -7.69 2.88 5.69
CA LEU A 147 -8.61 1.90 6.26
C LEU A 147 -9.19 2.40 7.58
N PHE A 148 -8.34 2.85 8.50
CA PHE A 148 -8.75 3.37 9.79
C PHE A 148 -9.72 4.56 9.64
N ARG A 149 -9.41 5.49 8.74
CA ARG A 149 -10.29 6.61 8.39
C ARG A 149 -11.62 6.12 7.82
N SER A 150 -11.59 5.17 6.89
CA SER A 150 -12.80 4.60 6.28
C SER A 150 -13.66 3.86 7.30
N TYR A 151 -13.04 3.21 8.29
CA TYR A 151 -13.72 2.59 9.42
C TYR A 151 -14.33 3.65 10.36
N ARG A 152 -13.56 4.68 10.74
CA ARG A 152 -14.03 5.77 11.61
C ARG A 152 -15.19 6.53 10.99
N VAL A 153 -15.15 6.78 9.68
CA VAL A 153 -16.25 7.39 8.91
C VAL A 153 -17.49 6.50 8.90
N ARG A 154 -17.34 5.18 8.73
CA ARG A 154 -18.46 4.23 8.75
C ARG A 154 -19.09 4.13 10.14
N LYS A 155 -18.27 3.99 11.19
CA LYS A 155 -18.72 3.81 12.58
C LYS A 155 -19.26 5.10 13.19
N ASN A 156 -18.69 6.24 12.81
CA ASN A 156 -19.10 7.55 13.30
C ASN A 156 -19.30 8.51 12.11
N PRO A 157 -20.49 8.48 11.47
CA PRO A 157 -20.77 9.32 10.30
C PRO A 157 -20.74 10.82 10.61
N ASN A 158 -20.74 11.22 11.88
CA ASN A 158 -20.47 12.60 12.30
C ASN A 158 -19.07 13.05 11.87
N VAL A 159 -18.08 12.16 11.85
CA VAL A 159 -16.69 12.46 11.47
C VAL A 159 -16.58 12.80 9.98
N ALA A 160 -17.28 12.08 9.11
CA ALA A 160 -17.31 12.42 7.68
C ALA A 160 -18.03 13.75 7.42
N LEU A 161 -19.08 14.03 8.18
CA LEU A 161 -19.80 15.29 8.13
C LEU A 161 -18.93 16.43 8.66
N GLU A 162 -18.22 16.26 9.78
CA GLU A 162 -17.27 17.23 10.33
C GLU A 162 -16.12 17.49 9.37
N THR A 163 -15.59 16.45 8.71
CA THR A 163 -14.56 16.61 7.67
C THR A 163 -15.09 17.40 6.47
N LYS A 164 -16.30 17.07 5.97
CA LYS A 164 -16.96 17.83 4.89
C LYS A 164 -17.30 19.25 5.31
N ILE A 165 -17.74 19.46 6.56
CA ILE A 165 -18.02 20.78 7.13
C ILE A 165 -16.74 21.61 7.25
N ALA A 166 -15.62 21.00 7.66
CA ALA A 166 -14.32 21.66 7.71
C ALA A 166 -13.85 22.04 6.29
N GLU A 167 -13.96 21.12 5.33
CA GLU A 167 -13.65 21.36 3.91
C GLU A 167 -14.52 22.48 3.30
N TYR A 168 -15.82 22.52 3.62
CA TYR A 168 -16.74 23.58 3.17
C TYR A 168 -16.54 24.92 3.89
N SER A 169 -16.21 24.91 5.19
CA SER A 169 -16.02 26.13 5.99
C SER A 169 -14.85 27.00 5.52
N ILE A 170 -13.92 26.41 4.78
CA ILE A 170 -12.77 27.09 4.16
C ILE A 170 -13.19 27.81 2.84
N ARG A 171 -14.34 27.48 2.22
CA ARG A 171 -14.69 27.90 0.85
C ARG A 171 -15.56 29.15 0.68
N ARG A 172 -16.46 29.52 1.61
CA ARG A 172 -17.12 30.86 1.80
C ARG A 172 -18.37 30.75 2.72
N GLY A 173 -18.90 31.89 3.17
CA GLY A 173 -19.96 32.00 4.17
C GLY A 173 -21.40 32.15 3.66
N SER A 174 -22.27 31.25 4.14
CA SER A 174 -23.69 31.46 4.55
C SER A 174 -24.17 30.26 5.40
N TRP A 175 -23.33 29.88 6.37
CA TRP A 175 -23.24 28.55 6.99
C TRP A 175 -24.44 28.01 7.80
N LYS A 176 -25.45 28.83 8.16
CA LYS A 176 -26.50 28.40 9.10
C LYS A 176 -27.65 27.62 8.44
N GLU A 177 -28.06 27.99 7.23
CA GLU A 177 -29.18 27.34 6.53
C GLU A 177 -28.74 26.05 5.85
N GLU A 178 -27.60 26.07 5.14
CA GLU A 178 -27.05 24.89 4.44
C GLU A 178 -26.74 23.72 5.42
N LYS A 179 -26.32 24.06 6.65
CA LYS A 179 -26.07 23.08 7.72
C LYS A 179 -27.34 22.37 8.21
N ARG A 180 -28.50 23.04 8.18
CA ARG A 180 -29.78 22.42 8.54
C ARG A 180 -30.22 21.44 7.46
N THR A 181 -30.14 21.85 6.19
CA THR A 181 -30.53 21.03 5.04
C THR A 181 -29.67 19.77 4.91
N LEU A 182 -28.35 19.87 5.05
CA LEU A 182 -27.44 18.73 5.04
C LEU A 182 -27.68 17.76 6.21
N ARG A 183 -28.11 18.27 7.38
CA ARG A 183 -28.47 17.43 8.54
C ARG A 183 -29.79 16.70 8.33
N ALA A 184 -30.77 17.33 7.67
CA ALA A 184 -32.05 16.72 7.33
C ALA A 184 -31.87 15.59 6.30
N LEU A 185 -31.22 15.88 5.16
CA LEU A 185 -30.88 14.89 4.13
C LEU A 185 -30.08 13.71 4.69
N ARG A 186 -29.20 13.97 5.65
CA ARG A 186 -28.43 12.92 6.33
C ARG A 186 -29.30 11.96 7.12
N ARG A 187 -30.31 12.44 7.83
CA ARG A 187 -31.21 11.57 8.60
C ARG A 187 -32.00 10.67 7.64
N GLU A 188 -32.48 11.24 6.56
CA GLU A 188 -33.23 10.54 5.52
C GLU A 188 -32.39 9.43 4.84
N ILE A 189 -31.16 9.73 4.40
CA ILE A 189 -30.26 8.72 3.81
C ILE A 189 -29.94 7.59 4.81
N ILE A 190 -29.72 7.91 6.09
CA ILE A 190 -29.43 6.89 7.11
C ILE A 190 -30.65 5.98 7.33
N ILE A 191 -31.85 6.55 7.36
CA ILE A 191 -33.11 5.80 7.50
C ILE A 191 -33.30 4.88 6.29
N LEU A 192 -33.19 5.41 5.06
CA LEU A 192 -33.31 4.66 3.82
C LEU A 192 -32.27 3.53 3.72
N GLN A 193 -31.02 3.78 4.15
CA GLN A 193 -29.99 2.74 4.22
C GLN A 193 -30.29 1.68 5.27
N ARG A 194 -30.82 2.07 6.44
CA ARG A 194 -31.25 1.14 7.49
C ARG A 194 -32.42 0.28 7.05
N GLU A 195 -33.36 0.85 6.30
CA GLU A 195 -34.48 0.12 5.72
C GLU A 195 -34.02 -0.83 4.61
N GLN A 196 -33.08 -0.42 3.75
CA GLN A 196 -32.46 -1.32 2.76
C GLN A 196 -31.59 -2.44 3.37
N THR A 197 -31.02 -2.24 4.56
CA THR A 197 -30.18 -3.24 5.24
C THR A 197 -30.94 -4.10 6.23
N LYS A 198 -32.20 -3.74 6.55
CA LYS A 198 -33.12 -4.66 7.23
C LYS A 198 -33.42 -5.80 6.26
N GLU A 199 -32.84 -6.95 6.58
CA GLU A 199 -33.08 -8.26 5.96
C GLU A 199 -32.54 -8.46 4.55
N LEU A 200 -31.21 -8.31 4.38
CA LEU A 200 -30.54 -9.13 3.36
C LEU A 200 -30.51 -10.59 3.87
N PRO A 201 -31.02 -11.57 3.10
CA PRO A 201 -30.95 -12.98 3.48
C PRO A 201 -29.52 -13.38 3.83
N GLN A 202 -29.32 -14.26 4.82
CA GLN A 202 -27.97 -14.73 5.23
C GLN A 202 -27.14 -15.24 4.04
N VAL A 203 -27.80 -15.85 3.06
CA VAL A 203 -27.22 -16.32 1.80
C VAL A 203 -26.66 -15.16 0.95
N ALA A 204 -27.33 -14.00 0.92
CA ALA A 204 -26.84 -12.82 0.20
C ALA A 204 -25.60 -12.23 0.89
N ILE A 205 -25.54 -12.29 2.22
CA ILE A 205 -24.38 -11.85 3.00
C ILE A 205 -23.19 -12.78 2.77
N SER A 206 -23.38 -14.10 2.81
CA SER A 206 -22.30 -15.08 2.60
C SER A 206 -21.72 -15.01 1.19
N ARG A 207 -22.57 -14.95 0.15
CA ARG A 207 -22.15 -14.78 -1.26
C ARG A 207 -21.30 -13.52 -1.46
N ARG A 208 -21.63 -12.43 -0.77
CA ARG A 208 -20.87 -11.18 -0.86
C ARG A 208 -19.52 -11.23 -0.13
N ARG A 209 -19.40 -12.04 0.93
CA ARG A 209 -18.16 -12.19 1.71
C ARG A 209 -17.15 -13.13 1.06
N MET A 210 -17.61 -14.12 0.30
CA MET A 210 -16.75 -15.12 -0.33
C MET A 210 -15.65 -14.55 -1.24
N PRO A 211 -15.93 -13.66 -2.22
CA PRO A 211 -14.87 -13.08 -3.06
C PRO A 211 -13.83 -12.30 -2.23
N VAL A 212 -14.29 -11.51 -1.26
CA VAL A 212 -13.40 -10.77 -0.34
C VAL A 212 -12.54 -11.73 0.49
N GLY A 213 -13.12 -12.86 0.92
CA GLY A 213 -12.41 -13.90 1.66
C GLY A 213 -11.32 -14.57 0.83
N LEU A 214 -11.54 -14.80 -0.46
CA LEU A 214 -10.54 -15.35 -1.37
C LEU A 214 -9.37 -14.38 -1.61
N SER A 215 -9.63 -13.08 -1.79
CA SER A 215 -8.55 -12.10 -1.87
C SER A 215 -7.77 -12.00 -0.54
N ALA A 216 -8.43 -12.11 0.62
CA ALA A 216 -7.76 -12.17 1.92
C ALA A 216 -6.92 -13.45 2.09
N PHE A 217 -7.43 -14.59 1.62
CA PHE A 217 -6.70 -15.86 1.61
C PHE A 217 -5.41 -15.75 0.79
N ARG A 218 -5.44 -15.10 -0.37
CA ARG A 218 -4.25 -14.83 -1.18
C ARG A 218 -3.19 -14.00 -0.46
N ILE A 219 -3.61 -12.97 0.29
CA ILE A 219 -2.69 -12.21 1.15
C ILE A 219 -2.09 -13.14 2.22
N ALA A 220 -2.91 -13.97 2.84
CA ALA A 220 -2.44 -14.92 3.84
C ALA A 220 -1.44 -15.94 3.26
N LEU A 221 -1.62 -16.37 2.01
CA LEU A 221 -0.70 -17.27 1.30
C LEU A 221 0.69 -16.65 1.04
N ALA A 222 0.81 -15.32 0.97
CA ALA A 222 2.10 -14.66 0.77
C ALA A 222 3.06 -14.93 1.95
N VAL A 223 2.54 -15.09 3.16
CA VAL A 223 3.34 -15.35 4.37
C VAL A 223 4.01 -16.73 4.32
N PRO A 224 3.32 -17.88 4.22
CA PRO A 224 4.01 -19.15 4.11
C PRO A 224 4.85 -19.25 2.83
N PHE A 225 4.47 -18.57 1.74
CA PHE A 225 5.27 -18.55 0.51
C PHE A 225 6.71 -18.08 0.75
N ILE A 226 6.92 -16.99 1.49
CA ILE A 226 8.27 -16.43 1.68
C ILE A 226 9.20 -17.37 2.46
N PHE A 227 8.65 -18.20 3.34
CA PHE A 227 9.43 -19.17 4.12
C PHE A 227 9.77 -20.43 3.34
N VAL A 228 9.00 -20.78 2.30
CA VAL A 228 9.18 -22.04 1.57
C VAL A 228 9.79 -21.86 0.19
N VAL A 229 9.81 -20.64 -0.36
CA VAL A 229 10.30 -20.35 -1.73
C VAL A 229 11.77 -20.71 -1.94
N SER A 230 12.61 -20.56 -0.92
CA SER A 230 14.05 -20.85 -1.01
C SER A 230 14.35 -22.35 -0.90
N ASP A 231 13.76 -23.02 0.10
CA ASP A 231 14.14 -24.39 0.46
C ASP A 231 13.23 -25.46 -0.14
N HIS A 232 11.99 -25.10 -0.49
CA HIS A 232 10.95 -26.02 -0.93
C HIS A 232 10.19 -25.48 -2.16
N PRO A 233 10.86 -25.38 -3.33
CA PRO A 233 10.30 -24.76 -4.54
C PRO A 233 9.02 -25.45 -5.04
N TYR A 234 8.87 -26.75 -4.80
CA TYR A 234 7.64 -27.49 -5.10
C TYR A 234 6.44 -27.02 -4.26
N ILE A 235 6.63 -26.77 -2.96
CA ILE A 235 5.59 -26.25 -2.07
C ILE A 235 5.25 -24.81 -2.47
N ALA A 236 6.26 -23.99 -2.76
CA ALA A 236 6.08 -22.64 -3.26
C ALA A 236 5.29 -22.61 -4.58
N LEU A 237 5.53 -23.55 -5.50
CA LEU A 237 4.78 -23.72 -6.73
C LEU A 237 3.30 -24.05 -6.46
N ILE A 238 3.01 -24.96 -5.53
CA ILE A 238 1.62 -25.25 -5.13
C ILE A 238 0.96 -23.98 -4.60
N ILE A 239 1.64 -23.23 -3.73
CA ILE A 239 1.10 -21.98 -3.16
C ILE A 239 0.86 -20.94 -4.27
N SER A 240 1.77 -20.79 -5.24
CA SER A 240 1.57 -19.84 -6.35
C SER A 240 0.40 -20.20 -7.25
N VAL A 241 0.21 -21.50 -7.52
CA VAL A 241 -0.93 -22.01 -8.26
C VAL A 241 -2.23 -21.77 -7.49
N LEU A 242 -2.27 -22.06 -6.18
CA LEU A 242 -3.44 -21.79 -5.33
C LEU A 242 -3.78 -20.29 -5.28
N ALA A 243 -2.75 -19.43 -5.19
CA ALA A 243 -2.93 -17.97 -5.23
C ALA A 243 -3.57 -17.52 -6.56
N GLY A 244 -3.05 -17.99 -7.70
CA GLY A 244 -3.63 -17.67 -9.01
C GLY A 244 -5.04 -18.24 -9.23
N LEU A 245 -5.31 -19.45 -8.74
CA LEU A 245 -6.65 -20.03 -8.78
C LEU A 245 -7.64 -19.25 -7.91
N SER A 246 -7.21 -18.74 -6.75
CA SER A 246 -8.07 -17.93 -5.88
C SER A 246 -8.53 -16.62 -6.52
N ASP A 247 -7.67 -15.98 -7.32
CA ASP A 247 -7.97 -14.79 -8.14
C ASP A 247 -9.00 -15.09 -9.22
N TRP A 248 -8.77 -16.18 -9.95
CA TRP A 248 -9.70 -16.58 -10.98
C TRP A 248 -11.10 -16.90 -10.40
N LEU A 249 -11.14 -17.59 -9.25
CA LEU A 249 -12.37 -17.95 -8.56
C LEU A 249 -13.11 -16.74 -7.99
N ASP A 250 -12.42 -15.80 -7.34
CA ASP A 250 -13.10 -14.63 -6.75
C ASP A 250 -13.80 -13.76 -7.82
N GLY A 251 -13.18 -13.65 -8.99
CA GLY A 251 -13.73 -12.93 -10.14
C GLY A 251 -14.94 -13.64 -10.73
N ILE A 252 -14.94 -14.98 -10.79
CA ILE A 252 -16.10 -15.77 -11.24
C ILE A 252 -17.25 -15.64 -10.26
N LEU A 253 -16.97 -15.77 -8.95
CA LEU A 253 -17.99 -15.68 -7.91
C LEU A 253 -18.62 -14.29 -7.86
N ALA A 254 -17.80 -13.23 -7.96
CA ALA A 254 -18.30 -11.85 -7.97
C ALA A 254 -19.23 -11.57 -9.15
N ARG A 255 -18.93 -12.12 -10.35
CA ARG A 255 -19.77 -11.96 -11.55
C ARG A 255 -21.03 -12.83 -11.51
N SER A 256 -20.89 -14.11 -11.18
CA SER A 256 -21.99 -15.08 -11.20
C SER A 256 -23.05 -14.80 -10.12
N TRP A 257 -22.64 -14.27 -8.97
CA TRP A 257 -23.58 -13.89 -7.90
C TRP A 257 -24.02 -12.43 -7.95
N ASN A 258 -23.52 -11.65 -8.93
CA ASN A 258 -23.75 -10.21 -9.01
C ASN A 258 -23.41 -9.48 -7.68
N THR A 259 -22.38 -9.97 -6.98
CA THR A 259 -21.95 -9.48 -5.66
C THR A 259 -20.70 -8.61 -5.73
N ALA A 260 -20.52 -7.89 -6.83
CA ALA A 260 -19.45 -6.90 -6.94
C ALA A 260 -19.56 -5.90 -5.78
N SER A 261 -18.48 -5.77 -5.01
CA SER A 261 -18.45 -4.88 -3.85
C SER A 261 -17.27 -3.93 -3.94
N ARG A 262 -17.44 -2.70 -3.43
CA ARG A 262 -16.36 -1.72 -3.39
C ARG A 262 -15.17 -2.22 -2.58
N LEU A 263 -15.39 -3.02 -1.53
CA LEU A 263 -14.31 -3.64 -0.76
C LEU A 263 -13.57 -4.70 -1.56
N GLY A 264 -14.28 -5.59 -2.26
CA GLY A 264 -13.67 -6.59 -3.14
C GLY A 264 -12.86 -5.95 -4.26
N ALA A 265 -13.42 -4.92 -4.92
CA ALA A 265 -12.71 -4.14 -5.94
C ALA A 265 -11.44 -3.42 -5.42
N VAL A 266 -11.32 -3.24 -4.10
CA VAL A 266 -10.09 -2.73 -3.46
C VAL A 266 -9.13 -3.87 -3.15
N LEU A 267 -9.63 -4.87 -2.44
CA LEU A 267 -8.83 -5.89 -1.81
C LEU A 267 -8.19 -6.80 -2.84
N ASP A 268 -8.88 -7.07 -3.95
CA ASP A 268 -8.41 -7.97 -5.00
C ASP A 268 -7.14 -7.45 -5.71
N PRO A 269 -7.11 -6.23 -6.30
CA PRO A 269 -5.87 -5.67 -6.85
C PRO A 269 -4.75 -5.44 -5.84
N LEU A 270 -5.06 -5.37 -4.54
CA LEU A 270 -4.08 -5.26 -3.47
C LEU A 270 -3.48 -6.63 -3.15
N ALA A 271 -4.33 -7.65 -3.02
CA ALA A 271 -3.94 -9.02 -2.73
C ALA A 271 -3.01 -9.58 -3.80
N ASP A 272 -3.31 -9.32 -5.08
CA ASP A 272 -2.43 -9.66 -6.20
C ASP A 272 -1.04 -9.03 -6.07
N LYS A 273 -0.98 -7.76 -5.68
CA LYS A 273 0.31 -7.05 -5.54
C LYS A 273 1.11 -7.59 -4.38
N VAL A 274 0.46 -7.78 -3.23
CA VAL A 274 1.13 -8.34 -2.05
C VAL A 274 1.73 -9.69 -2.42
N PHE A 275 0.97 -10.58 -3.05
CA PHE A 275 1.48 -11.88 -3.44
C PHE A 275 2.59 -11.77 -4.50
N TYR A 276 2.38 -11.01 -5.57
CA TYR A 276 3.36 -10.85 -6.66
C TYR A 276 4.69 -10.24 -6.20
N PHE A 277 4.64 -9.17 -5.42
CA PHE A 277 5.86 -8.54 -4.88
C PHE A 277 6.57 -9.48 -3.90
N THR A 278 5.83 -10.17 -3.03
CA THR A 278 6.41 -11.19 -2.14
C THR A 278 7.09 -12.29 -2.94
N ALA A 279 6.45 -12.76 -4.01
CA ALA A 279 7.01 -13.79 -4.87
C ALA A 279 8.29 -13.34 -5.58
N LEU A 280 8.33 -12.12 -6.13
CA LEU A 280 9.54 -11.59 -6.75
C LEU A 280 10.68 -11.39 -5.74
N VAL A 281 10.39 -10.93 -4.52
CA VAL A 281 11.39 -10.82 -3.45
C VAL A 281 11.93 -12.20 -3.09
N GLY A 282 11.05 -13.17 -2.87
CA GLY A 282 11.44 -14.56 -2.56
C GLY A 282 12.25 -15.23 -3.67
N LEU A 283 11.98 -14.87 -4.93
CA LEU A 283 12.66 -15.41 -6.11
C LEU A 283 13.89 -14.59 -6.54
N ARG A 284 14.28 -13.55 -5.78
CA ARG A 284 15.34 -12.60 -6.15
C ARG A 284 16.65 -13.29 -6.55
N GLN A 285 17.07 -14.32 -5.83
CA GLN A 285 18.34 -15.02 -6.11
C GLN A 285 18.36 -15.76 -7.46
N PHE A 286 17.18 -16.07 -8.01
CA PHE A 286 17.01 -16.77 -9.28
C PHE A 286 16.78 -15.81 -10.46
N ILE A 287 16.74 -14.50 -10.19
CA ILE A 287 16.52 -13.46 -11.19
C ILE A 287 17.77 -12.57 -11.23
N PRO A 288 18.35 -12.29 -12.41
CA PRO A 288 19.44 -11.33 -12.52
C PRO A 288 19.07 -10.00 -11.85
N HIS A 289 19.95 -9.47 -10.99
CA HIS A 289 19.64 -8.33 -10.11
C HIS A 289 19.06 -7.11 -10.87
N TYR A 290 19.60 -6.80 -12.06
CA TYR A 290 19.08 -5.71 -12.89
C TYR A 290 17.65 -5.95 -13.39
N LEU A 291 17.29 -7.20 -13.72
CA LEU A 291 15.92 -7.57 -14.10
C LEU A 291 14.98 -7.57 -12.89
N PHE A 292 15.45 -8.01 -11.72
CA PHE A 292 14.67 -7.92 -10.48
C PHE A 292 14.23 -6.48 -10.21
N TYR A 293 15.18 -5.52 -10.21
CA TYR A 293 14.85 -4.11 -10.00
C TYR A 293 13.96 -3.54 -11.11
N PHE A 294 14.18 -3.95 -12.37
CA PHE A 294 13.32 -3.54 -13.48
C PHE A 294 11.89 -4.07 -13.33
N LEU A 295 11.70 -5.32 -12.92
CA LEU A 295 10.39 -5.93 -12.65
C LEU A 295 9.69 -5.26 -11.47
N MET A 296 10.41 -4.92 -10.40
CA MET A 296 9.91 -4.12 -9.28
C MET A 296 9.42 -2.75 -9.74
N ALA A 297 10.29 -2.00 -10.43
CA ALA A 297 10.00 -0.65 -10.88
C ALA A 297 8.85 -0.61 -11.89
N GLY A 298 8.89 -1.48 -12.90
CA GLY A 298 7.88 -1.58 -13.97
C GLY A 298 6.48 -1.90 -13.46
N ASN A 299 6.38 -2.57 -12.31
CA ASN A 299 5.10 -2.91 -11.69
C ASN A 299 4.71 -1.99 -10.52
N SER A 300 5.59 -1.09 -10.07
CA SER A 300 5.26 -0.12 -9.01
C SER A 300 4.20 0.92 -9.43
N VAL A 301 4.12 1.22 -10.74
CA VAL A 301 3.09 2.06 -11.37
C VAL A 301 1.66 1.57 -11.05
N GLU A 302 1.49 0.29 -10.79
CA GLU A 302 0.20 -0.30 -10.47
C GLU A 302 -0.31 0.07 -9.07
N ILE A 303 0.60 0.38 -8.14
CA ILE A 303 0.25 0.92 -6.82
C ILE A 303 -0.48 2.26 -7.00
N PHE A 304 0.01 3.10 -7.92
CA PHE A 304 -0.67 4.36 -8.31
C PHE A 304 -2.03 4.11 -8.97
N LEU A 305 -2.15 3.12 -9.85
CA LEU A 305 -3.43 2.74 -10.46
C LEU A 305 -4.50 2.34 -9.44
N ALA A 306 -4.13 1.54 -8.44
CA ALA A 306 -5.05 1.22 -7.35
C ALA A 306 -5.51 2.49 -6.64
N ALA A 307 -4.59 3.40 -6.30
CA ALA A 307 -4.95 4.67 -5.67
C ALA A 307 -5.91 5.51 -6.54
N ILE A 308 -5.69 5.57 -7.86
CA ILE A 308 -6.54 6.30 -8.81
C ILE A 308 -7.96 5.71 -8.86
N ARG A 309 -8.11 4.38 -8.90
CA ARG A 309 -9.41 3.68 -8.92
C ARG A 309 -10.29 4.01 -7.69
N PHE A 310 -9.72 4.52 -6.61
CA PHE A 310 -10.47 4.93 -5.42
C PHE A 310 -10.87 6.40 -5.39
N MET A 311 -10.43 7.19 -6.37
CA MET A 311 -10.82 8.59 -6.47
C MET A 311 -12.27 8.71 -6.98
N PRO A 312 -13.08 9.64 -6.43
CA PRO A 312 -14.42 9.89 -6.94
C PRO A 312 -14.39 10.24 -8.44
N GLY A 313 -15.24 9.60 -9.24
CA GLY A 313 -15.32 9.80 -10.69
C GLY A 313 -14.48 8.82 -11.51
N TYR A 314 -13.75 7.90 -10.88
CA TYR A 314 -13.06 6.80 -11.56
C TYR A 314 -13.86 5.49 -11.42
N SER A 315 -13.87 4.70 -12.49
CA SER A 315 -14.46 3.35 -12.43
C SER A 315 -13.56 2.46 -11.56
N PRO A 316 -14.12 1.74 -10.57
CA PRO A 316 -13.35 0.76 -9.79
C PRO A 316 -13.03 -0.51 -10.60
N GLU A 317 -13.60 -0.66 -11.80
CA GLU A 317 -13.45 -1.87 -12.61
C GLU A 317 -12.08 -2.00 -13.26
N ALA A 318 -11.56 -3.22 -13.29
CA ALA A 318 -10.32 -3.55 -13.99
C ALA A 318 -10.57 -3.68 -15.50
N ASN A 319 -9.77 -2.96 -16.30
CA ASN A 319 -9.75 -3.13 -17.76
C ASN A 319 -9.12 -4.46 -18.18
N GLN A 320 -9.27 -4.80 -19.47
CA GLN A 320 -8.79 -6.07 -20.03
C GLN A 320 -7.27 -6.22 -19.91
N PHE A 321 -6.51 -5.14 -20.10
CA PHE A 321 -5.04 -5.17 -19.99
C PHE A 321 -4.56 -5.49 -18.57
N GLY A 322 -5.24 -4.96 -17.56
CA GLY A 322 -4.97 -5.28 -16.16
C GLY A 322 -5.18 -6.78 -15.87
N LYS A 323 -6.22 -7.39 -16.46
CA LYS A 323 -6.50 -8.83 -16.33
C LYS A 323 -5.47 -9.70 -17.07
N ILE A 324 -5.09 -9.31 -18.28
CA ILE A 324 -4.08 -10.03 -19.08
C ILE A 324 -2.74 -10.05 -18.33
N LYS A 325 -2.31 -8.89 -17.82
CA LYS A 325 -1.10 -8.77 -17.01
C LYS A 325 -1.09 -9.73 -15.82
N VAL A 326 -2.17 -9.77 -15.02
CA VAL A 326 -2.23 -10.64 -13.83
C VAL A 326 -2.05 -12.11 -14.21
N ARG A 327 -2.62 -12.56 -15.33
CA ARG A 327 -2.38 -13.90 -15.85
C ARG A 327 -0.89 -14.14 -16.17
N PHE A 328 -0.24 -13.18 -16.84
CA PHE A 328 1.21 -13.28 -17.09
C PHE A 328 2.01 -13.34 -15.79
N HIS A 329 1.67 -12.56 -14.76
CA HIS A 329 2.36 -12.59 -13.47
C HIS A 329 2.29 -13.95 -12.78
N TYR A 330 1.10 -14.55 -12.66
CA TYR A 330 0.97 -15.86 -12.03
C TYR A 330 1.61 -16.98 -12.84
N THR A 331 1.47 -16.94 -14.17
CA THR A 331 2.15 -17.90 -15.04
C THR A 331 3.66 -17.74 -14.97
N ALA A 332 4.17 -16.51 -14.93
CA ALA A 332 5.60 -16.23 -14.81
C ALA A 332 6.19 -16.79 -13.51
N ILE A 333 5.57 -16.50 -12.36
CA ILE A 333 6.01 -17.01 -11.06
C ILE A 333 5.98 -18.54 -11.05
N SER A 334 4.88 -19.14 -11.53
CA SER A 334 4.73 -20.60 -11.51
C SER A 334 5.73 -21.28 -12.46
N THR A 335 5.97 -20.73 -13.65
CA THR A 335 6.99 -21.23 -14.58
C THR A 335 8.40 -21.07 -14.02
N LEU A 336 8.70 -19.95 -13.36
CA LEU A 336 10.00 -19.72 -12.74
C LEU A 336 10.26 -20.73 -11.61
N LEU A 337 9.27 -20.95 -10.73
CA LEU A 337 9.31 -21.97 -9.68
C LEU A 337 9.43 -23.39 -10.22
N PHE A 338 8.70 -23.70 -11.30
CA PHE A 338 8.79 -25.00 -11.96
C PHE A 338 10.17 -25.21 -12.59
N GLY A 339 10.77 -24.17 -13.17
CA GLY A 339 12.14 -24.20 -13.68
C GLY A 339 13.19 -24.35 -12.59
N ILE A 340 12.96 -23.81 -11.39
CA ILE A 340 13.80 -24.05 -10.21
C ILE A 340 13.69 -25.51 -9.78
N PHE A 341 12.47 -26.03 -9.66
CA PHE A 341 12.20 -27.42 -9.30
C PHE A 341 12.84 -28.44 -10.28
N LEU A 342 12.81 -28.14 -11.58
CA LEU A 342 13.43 -28.98 -12.62
C LEU A 342 14.93 -28.70 -12.81
N GLU A 343 15.53 -27.77 -12.07
CA GLU A 343 16.90 -27.29 -12.27
C GLU A 343 17.18 -26.83 -13.72
N SER A 344 16.15 -26.32 -14.42
CA SER A 344 16.23 -25.95 -15.83
C SER A 344 16.32 -24.44 -16.02
N HIS A 345 17.51 -23.95 -16.37
CA HIS A 345 17.72 -22.53 -16.68
C HIS A 345 16.87 -22.02 -17.85
N ILE A 346 16.54 -22.88 -18.82
CA ILE A 346 15.68 -22.52 -19.96
C ILE A 346 14.28 -22.18 -19.45
N VAL A 347 13.70 -23.04 -18.60
CA VAL A 347 12.36 -22.84 -18.04
C VAL A 347 12.34 -21.62 -17.11
N GLN A 348 13.38 -21.42 -16.30
CA GLN A 348 13.52 -20.21 -15.46
C GLN A 348 13.54 -18.93 -16.32
N THR A 349 14.33 -18.94 -17.41
CA THR A 349 14.40 -17.81 -18.35
C THR A 349 13.04 -17.53 -18.98
N LEU A 350 12.28 -18.56 -19.35
CA LEU A 350 10.91 -18.39 -19.83
C LEU A 350 9.99 -17.73 -18.79
N GLY A 351 10.11 -18.11 -17.51
CA GLY A 351 9.40 -17.46 -16.42
C GLY A 351 9.70 -15.96 -16.33
N ILE A 352 10.98 -15.59 -16.41
CA ILE A 352 11.42 -14.18 -16.42
C ILE A 352 10.88 -13.43 -17.64
N MET A 353 10.94 -14.04 -18.83
CA MET A 353 10.43 -13.43 -20.07
C MET A 353 8.92 -13.17 -19.98
N LEU A 354 8.14 -14.09 -19.42
CA LEU A 354 6.71 -13.89 -19.17
C LEU A 354 6.45 -12.71 -18.21
N ALA A 355 7.27 -12.56 -17.17
CA ALA A 355 7.17 -11.42 -16.24
C ALA A 355 7.47 -10.08 -16.94
N LEU A 356 8.45 -10.06 -17.85
CA LEU A 356 8.79 -8.87 -18.64
C LEU A 356 7.67 -8.49 -19.62
N ILE A 357 7.06 -9.49 -20.27
CA ILE A 357 5.91 -9.29 -21.17
C ILE A 357 4.70 -8.68 -20.43
N ALA A 358 4.57 -8.92 -19.13
CA ALA A 358 3.49 -8.33 -18.33
C ALA A 358 3.61 -6.80 -18.19
N ILE A 359 4.84 -6.25 -18.18
CA ILE A 359 5.08 -4.82 -17.90
C ILE A 359 4.35 -3.91 -18.92
N PRO A 360 4.49 -4.07 -20.25
CA PRO A 360 3.75 -3.25 -21.22
C PRO A 360 2.23 -3.23 -20.98
N PHE A 361 1.65 -4.34 -20.53
CA PHE A 361 0.23 -4.42 -20.21
C PHE A 361 -0.13 -3.62 -18.95
N SER A 362 0.75 -3.55 -17.96
CA SER A 362 0.59 -2.66 -16.78
C SER A 362 0.48 -1.19 -17.21
N TRP A 363 1.40 -0.76 -18.07
CA TRP A 363 1.44 0.62 -18.57
C TRP A 363 0.26 0.94 -19.48
N LYS A 364 -0.14 0.00 -20.35
CA LYS A 364 -1.34 0.16 -21.17
C LYS A 364 -2.61 0.22 -20.31
N SER A 365 -2.69 -0.58 -19.25
CA SER A 365 -3.80 -0.54 -18.30
C SER A 365 -3.90 0.85 -17.64
N LEU A 366 -2.76 1.45 -17.26
CA LEU A 366 -2.72 2.82 -16.72
C LEU A 366 -3.23 3.83 -17.75
N TYR A 367 -2.70 3.75 -18.96
CA TYR A 367 -3.05 4.67 -20.04
C TYR A 367 -4.55 4.67 -20.34
N GLU A 368 -5.19 3.50 -20.41
CA GLU A 368 -6.64 3.43 -20.63
C GLU A 368 -7.44 4.03 -19.48
N HIS A 369 -7.00 3.80 -18.24
CA HIS A 369 -7.66 4.38 -17.07
C HIS A 369 -7.55 5.91 -17.05
N TYR A 370 -6.46 6.45 -17.61
CA TYR A 370 -6.29 7.88 -17.84
C TYR A 370 -7.15 8.38 -19.01
N ARG A 371 -7.17 7.67 -20.15
CA ARG A 371 -7.91 8.05 -21.36
C ARG A 371 -9.41 8.09 -21.13
N ASN A 372 -9.98 7.06 -20.49
CA ASN A 372 -11.43 6.95 -20.28
C ASN A 372 -12.02 8.07 -19.39
N ARG A 373 -11.17 8.89 -18.77
CA ARG A 373 -11.57 10.09 -18.05
C ARG A 373 -11.81 11.30 -18.96
N ARG A 374 -11.19 11.36 -20.15
CA ARG A 374 -11.25 12.54 -21.03
C ARG A 374 -12.53 12.64 -21.85
N GLY A 375 -13.37 11.61 -21.89
CA GLY A 375 -14.65 11.68 -22.59
C GLY A 375 -14.53 11.81 -24.11
N ASP A 376 -13.46 11.23 -24.68
CA ASP A 376 -13.25 11.13 -26.14
C ASP A 376 -13.63 9.74 -26.67
#